data_AF-A0A5C4UTK4-F1
#
_entry.id   AF-A0A5C4UTK4-F1
#
_cell.length_a   1.000
_cell.length_b   1.000
_cell.length_c   1.000
_cell.angle_alpha   90.00
_cell.angle_beta   90.00
_cell.angle_gamma   90.00
#
_symmetry.space_group_name_H-M   'P 1'
#
loop_
_entity.id
_entity.type
_entity.pdbx_description
1 polymer ?
#
loop_
_entity_poly.entity_id
_entity_poly.type
_entity_poly.pdbx_seq_one_letter_code
_entity_poly.pdbx_strand_id
1 'polypeptide(L)'
;MDRPATGSFTISLRFPGAPCAALCIVAGGTDSHPERRAAYDAGMTAKSAGERSPMGLRERRRRDVQDRLLHTGLELFLTQGYEETTVSGIARRADVSERTFFRHLPSKEDVILEPLRAMHVVFRQELARRPVNEAPLQSLRRTVSSALRSAPPRDRQLALRALRVMGRDETARWVSTRLALEQHGRVAEAIRTQRGLPADDPRPGLLTGAFGSATLQAASRWSRDPNGTARSLERVGESHYALLNTALGNDWSTPFSTEGPPGAEHQRKPRPSS
;
A
#
# COMPACT_ATOMS: atom_id res chain seq x y z
N MET A 1 5.96 62.25 24.84
CA MET A 1 6.82 62.38 23.64
C MET A 1 7.34 60.99 23.31
N ASP A 2 7.30 60.66 22.01
CA ASP A 2 7.79 59.46 21.34
C ASP A 2 7.20 58.07 21.64
N ARG A 3 6.54 57.50 20.61
CA ARG A 3 6.68 56.10 20.16
C ARG A 3 6.38 55.97 18.64
N PRO A 4 6.94 54.96 17.94
CA PRO A 4 7.40 55.07 16.56
C PRO A 4 6.51 54.41 15.48
N ALA A 5 6.85 54.74 14.23
CA ALA A 5 6.21 54.35 12.97
C ALA A 5 6.27 52.86 12.62
N THR A 6 5.20 52.35 12.01
CA THR A 6 5.07 51.00 11.46
C THR A 6 5.36 51.01 9.96
N GLY A 7 6.42 50.31 9.52
CA GLY A 7 6.77 50.12 8.11
C GLY A 7 6.03 48.94 7.48
N SER A 8 5.37 49.17 6.35
CA SER A 8 4.75 48.15 5.51
C SER A 8 5.71 47.79 4.37
N PHE A 9 6.10 46.52 4.27
CA PHE A 9 6.91 45.99 3.18
C PHE A 9 6.05 45.14 2.25
N THR A 10 5.88 45.59 1.01
CA THR A 10 5.37 44.80 -0.10
C THR A 10 6.53 44.52 -1.04
N ILE A 11 6.88 43.25 -1.25
CA ILE A 11 7.85 42.82 -2.27
C ILE A 11 7.07 42.13 -3.38
N SER A 12 7.02 42.80 -4.54
CA SER A 12 6.59 42.25 -5.81
C SER A 12 7.82 41.72 -6.54
N LEU A 13 7.80 40.44 -6.92
CA LEU A 13 8.76 39.90 -7.90
C LEU A 13 7.99 39.06 -8.93
N ARG A 14 8.13 39.50 -10.17
CA ARG A 14 7.62 38.93 -11.42
C ARG A 14 8.83 38.56 -12.26
N PHE A 15 8.91 37.34 -12.79
CA PHE A 15 9.80 36.97 -13.91
C PHE A 15 9.31 35.63 -14.55
N PRO A 16 9.71 35.31 -15.81
CA PRO A 16 8.79 34.92 -16.88
C PRO A 16 9.19 33.59 -17.60
N GLY A 17 8.43 33.19 -18.62
CA GLY A 17 8.94 32.35 -19.73
C GLY A 17 8.40 30.92 -19.82
N ALA A 18 7.51 30.67 -20.79
CA ALA A 18 7.25 29.34 -21.38
C ALA A 18 8.39 28.96 -22.36
N PRO A 19 8.52 27.72 -22.92
CA PRO A 19 7.49 27.10 -23.78
C PRO A 19 7.46 25.54 -23.91
N CYS A 20 6.47 25.08 -24.70
CA CYS A 20 6.49 23.95 -25.65
C CYS A 20 6.39 22.46 -25.21
N ALA A 21 5.22 21.90 -25.56
CA ALA A 21 5.01 20.77 -26.48
C ALA A 21 5.65 19.39 -26.21
N ALA A 22 4.80 18.38 -25.96
CA ALA A 22 4.93 17.04 -26.53
C ALA A 22 3.57 16.31 -26.48
N LEU A 23 2.70 16.63 -27.43
CA LEU A 23 1.56 15.81 -27.84
C LEU A 23 1.94 15.16 -29.18
N CYS A 24 1.67 13.86 -29.30
CA CYS A 24 1.40 13.10 -30.53
C CYS A 24 2.07 13.53 -31.85
N ILE A 25 2.90 12.66 -32.45
CA ILE A 25 2.83 12.30 -33.88
C ILE A 25 3.21 10.82 -34.02
N VAL A 26 2.19 10.03 -34.37
CA VAL A 26 2.28 8.75 -35.08
C VAL A 26 2.20 9.10 -36.57
N ALA A 27 3.17 8.65 -37.36
CA ALA A 27 3.08 8.28 -38.78
C ALA A 27 4.45 8.45 -39.46
N GLY A 28 4.87 7.43 -40.21
CA GLY A 28 5.99 7.56 -41.15
C GLY A 28 6.84 6.30 -41.26
N GLY A 29 6.34 5.27 -41.92
CA GLY A 29 7.08 4.05 -42.21
C GLY A 29 6.42 3.23 -43.30
N THR A 30 6.16 3.83 -44.44
CA THR A 30 5.81 3.10 -45.67
C THR A 30 7.11 2.80 -46.39
N ASP A 31 7.53 1.53 -46.39
CA ASP A 31 8.32 1.00 -47.50
C ASP A 31 7.69 -0.29 -48.00
N SER A 32 7.06 -0.15 -49.16
CA SER A 32 6.44 -1.18 -49.96
C SER A 32 7.54 -1.79 -50.83
N HIS A 33 7.92 -3.04 -50.57
CA HIS A 33 8.46 -3.90 -51.62
C HIS A 33 7.96 -5.35 -51.42
N PRO A 34 7.04 -5.81 -52.28
CA PRO A 34 6.62 -7.20 -52.30
C PRO A 34 7.66 -8.02 -53.09
N GLU A 35 7.65 -9.34 -52.87
CA GLU A 35 8.31 -10.33 -53.74
C GLU A 35 9.83 -10.48 -53.66
N ARG A 36 10.31 -11.11 -52.58
CA ARG A 36 11.38 -12.14 -52.71
C ARG A 36 10.99 -13.39 -51.94
N ARG A 37 10.27 -14.26 -52.66
CA ARG A 37 10.36 -15.73 -52.71
C ARG A 37 11.07 -16.35 -51.51
N ALA A 38 10.35 -16.98 -50.58
CA ALA A 38 9.92 -18.38 -50.73
C ALA A 38 11.07 -19.28 -51.23
N ALA A 39 11.99 -19.60 -50.32
CA ALA A 39 12.91 -20.74 -50.40
C ALA A 39 13.67 -20.89 -49.07
N TYR A 40 12.98 -21.29 -48.00
CA TYR A 40 13.59 -21.96 -46.84
C TYR A 40 12.50 -22.76 -46.11
N ASP A 41 11.83 -23.62 -46.87
CA ASP A 41 10.94 -24.62 -46.31
C ASP A 41 11.74 -25.86 -45.91
N ALA A 42 11.33 -26.44 -44.78
CA ALA A 42 11.62 -27.78 -44.31
C ALA A 42 13.05 -28.07 -43.81
N GLY A 43 13.29 -27.82 -42.52
CA GLY A 43 14.44 -28.45 -41.86
C GLY A 43 14.80 -27.95 -40.47
N MET A 44 13.88 -27.86 -39.50
CA MET A 44 14.22 -28.13 -38.09
C MET A 44 12.97 -28.14 -37.21
N THR A 45 12.81 -29.24 -36.49
CA THR A 45 11.89 -29.41 -35.37
C THR A 45 12.04 -28.26 -34.37
N ALA A 46 11.08 -27.34 -34.35
CA ALA A 46 10.94 -26.34 -33.30
C ALA A 46 10.49 -27.04 -32.00
N LYS A 47 11.46 -27.65 -31.32
CA LYS A 47 11.37 -27.95 -29.90
C LYS A 47 11.29 -26.59 -29.20
N SER A 48 10.10 -26.16 -28.81
CA SER A 48 9.86 -24.88 -28.12
C SER A 48 10.46 -24.92 -26.71
N ALA A 49 11.79 -24.87 -26.63
CA ALA A 49 12.51 -24.48 -25.43
C ALA A 49 12.59 -22.95 -25.45
N GLY A 50 11.48 -22.31 -25.06
CA GLY A 50 11.45 -20.87 -24.78
C GLY A 50 12.44 -20.55 -23.66
N GLU A 51 13.65 -20.16 -24.06
CA GLU A 51 14.46 -19.09 -23.49
C GLU A 51 14.25 -18.79 -22.00
N ARG A 52 14.85 -19.64 -21.16
CA ARG A 52 15.27 -19.23 -19.81
C ARG A 52 16.51 -18.35 -19.95
N SER A 53 16.30 -17.09 -20.35
CA SER A 53 17.37 -16.11 -20.47
C SER A 53 18.16 -16.01 -19.15
N PRO A 54 19.51 -15.97 -19.15
CA PRO A 54 20.35 -15.93 -17.94
C PRO A 54 19.97 -14.80 -16.97
N MET A 55 19.45 -13.69 -17.49
CA MET A 55 18.93 -12.56 -16.69
C MET A 55 17.69 -12.93 -15.87
N GLY A 56 16.79 -13.75 -16.43
CA GLY A 56 15.60 -14.24 -15.71
C GLY A 56 15.94 -15.23 -14.59
N LEU A 57 16.98 -16.05 -14.76
CA LEU A 57 17.47 -16.95 -13.71
C LEU A 57 18.15 -16.18 -12.56
N ARG A 58 18.92 -15.14 -12.87
CA ARG A 58 19.55 -14.27 -11.86
C ARG A 58 18.50 -13.52 -11.05
N GLU A 59 17.49 -12.94 -11.69
CA GLU A 59 16.42 -12.22 -10.98
C GLU A 59 15.56 -13.17 -10.12
N ARG A 60 15.25 -14.38 -10.60
CA ARG A 60 14.58 -15.41 -9.79
C ARG A 60 15.41 -15.79 -8.57
N ARG A 61 16.67 -16.17 -8.75
CA ARG A 61 17.58 -16.48 -7.63
C ARG A 61 17.71 -15.31 -6.65
N ARG A 62 17.75 -14.08 -7.17
CA ARG A 62 17.83 -12.87 -6.34
C ARG A 62 16.60 -12.73 -5.46
N ARG A 63 15.41 -12.97 -6.02
CA ARG A 63 14.13 -12.99 -5.26
C ARG A 63 14.10 -14.14 -4.27
N ASP A 64 14.45 -15.36 -4.67
CA ASP A 64 14.42 -16.53 -3.77
C ASP A 64 15.27 -16.32 -2.52
N VAL A 65 16.43 -15.66 -2.64
CA VAL A 65 17.27 -15.29 -1.49
C VAL A 65 16.61 -14.22 -0.63
N GLN A 66 16.06 -13.16 -1.26
CA GLN A 66 15.35 -12.10 -0.53
C GLN A 66 14.13 -12.67 0.21
N ASP A 67 13.36 -13.55 -0.41
CA ASP A 67 12.21 -14.25 0.16
C ASP A 67 12.59 -15.05 1.40
N ARG A 68 13.69 -15.81 1.31
CA ARG A 68 14.21 -16.58 2.44
C ARG A 68 14.62 -15.66 3.59
N LEU A 69 15.32 -14.56 3.30
CA LEU A 69 15.70 -13.57 4.31
C LEU A 69 14.48 -12.94 5.00
N LEU A 70 13.47 -12.54 4.24
CA LEU A 70 12.24 -11.96 4.77
C LEU A 70 11.47 -12.96 5.64
N HIS A 71 11.34 -14.20 5.16
CA HIS A 71 10.67 -15.26 5.91
C HIS A 71 11.38 -15.54 7.24
N THR A 72 12.68 -15.81 7.18
CA THR A 72 13.50 -16.11 8.36
C THR A 72 13.54 -14.94 9.34
N GLY A 73 13.71 -13.72 8.86
CA GLY A 73 13.76 -12.54 9.72
C GLY A 73 12.43 -12.30 10.45
N LEU A 74 11.30 -12.39 9.73
CA LEU A 74 9.98 -12.24 10.35
C LEU A 74 9.67 -13.38 11.34
N GLU A 75 10.11 -14.61 11.07
CA GLU A 75 9.99 -15.73 12.01
C GLU A 75 10.79 -15.48 13.29
N LEU A 76 12.04 -15.02 13.17
CA LEU A 76 12.87 -14.66 14.33
C LEU A 76 12.27 -13.51 15.13
N PHE A 77 11.79 -12.45 14.47
CA PHE A 77 11.10 -11.36 15.17
C PHE A 77 9.87 -11.82 15.95
N LEU A 78 9.11 -12.80 15.43
CA LEU A 78 7.92 -13.33 16.10
C LEU A 78 8.22 -14.29 17.27
N THR A 79 9.40 -14.92 17.26
CA THR A 79 9.78 -15.95 18.24
C THR A 79 10.76 -15.44 19.30
N GLN A 80 11.67 -14.54 18.93
CA GLN A 80 12.73 -14.01 19.79
C GLN A 80 12.53 -12.52 20.14
N GLY A 81 11.66 -11.81 19.40
CA GLY A 81 11.48 -10.36 19.53
C GLY A 81 12.28 -9.59 18.47
N TYR A 82 11.79 -8.40 18.11
CA TYR A 82 12.40 -7.57 17.07
C TYR A 82 13.76 -7.01 17.51
N GLU A 83 13.85 -6.53 18.75
CA GLU A 83 15.06 -5.90 19.28
C GLU A 83 16.21 -6.92 19.43
N GLU A 84 15.92 -8.07 20.02
CA GLU A 84 16.88 -9.16 20.25
C GLU A 84 17.39 -9.83 18.97
N THR A 85 16.67 -9.70 17.87
CA THR A 85 17.08 -10.29 16.59
C THR A 85 18.12 -9.42 15.90
N THR A 86 19.27 -10.01 15.54
CA THR A 86 20.37 -9.35 14.83
C THR A 86 20.44 -9.75 13.35
N VAL A 87 21.01 -8.88 12.50
CA VAL A 87 21.27 -9.20 11.08
C VAL A 87 22.12 -10.46 10.95
N SER A 88 23.15 -10.61 11.80
CA SER A 88 23.99 -11.81 11.85
C SER A 88 23.17 -13.08 12.14
N GLY A 89 22.25 -13.01 13.12
CA GLY A 89 21.35 -14.11 13.46
C GLY A 89 20.44 -14.52 12.30
N ILE A 90 19.86 -13.53 11.60
CA ILE A 90 19.03 -13.77 10.41
C ILE A 90 19.85 -14.39 9.29
N ALA A 91 21.02 -13.82 8.96
CA ALA A 91 21.88 -14.29 7.89
C ALA A 91 22.33 -15.74 8.13
N ARG A 92 22.77 -16.05 9.35
CA ARG A 92 23.14 -17.41 9.77
C ARG A 92 21.97 -18.39 9.63
N ARG A 93 20.78 -18.02 10.10
CA ARG A 93 19.58 -18.89 10.04
C ARG A 93 19.08 -19.10 8.60
N ALA A 94 19.32 -18.14 7.71
CA ALA A 94 18.97 -18.19 6.30
C ALA A 94 20.08 -18.79 5.39
N ASP A 95 21.17 -19.29 5.99
CA ASP A 95 22.33 -19.86 5.31
C ASP A 95 22.96 -18.92 4.27
N VAL A 96 23.22 -17.68 4.69
CA VAL A 96 23.90 -16.66 3.87
C VAL A 96 24.85 -15.83 4.71
N SER A 97 25.81 -15.15 4.07
CA SER A 97 26.67 -14.17 4.73
C SER A 97 25.93 -12.85 5.01
N GLU A 98 26.39 -12.07 5.99
CA GLU A 98 25.87 -10.71 6.25
C GLU A 98 26.05 -9.80 5.01
N ARG A 99 27.17 -9.92 4.29
CA ARG A 99 27.36 -9.25 3.00
C ARG A 99 26.25 -9.59 2.00
N THR A 100 25.79 -10.84 1.99
CA THR A 100 24.66 -11.25 1.16
C THR A 100 23.36 -10.65 1.70
N PHE A 101 23.12 -10.66 3.02
CA PHE A 101 21.97 -9.96 3.61
C PHE A 101 21.88 -8.51 3.12
N PHE A 102 22.93 -7.72 3.32
CA PHE A 102 22.95 -6.29 2.97
C PHE A 102 22.82 -6.02 1.46
N ARG A 103 23.18 -6.99 0.62
CA ARG A 103 22.95 -6.91 -0.84
C ARG A 103 21.45 -6.97 -1.20
N HIS A 104 20.64 -7.63 -0.37
CA HIS A 104 19.20 -7.82 -0.62
C HIS A 104 18.33 -6.90 0.25
N LEU A 105 18.72 -6.64 1.49
CA LEU A 105 18.00 -5.83 2.47
C LEU A 105 18.97 -4.82 3.09
N PRO A 106 18.83 -3.51 2.82
CA PRO A 106 19.75 -2.49 3.32
C PRO A 106 19.86 -2.45 4.84
N SER A 107 18.79 -2.77 5.57
CA SER A 107 18.80 -2.81 7.02
C SER A 107 17.92 -3.91 7.61
N LYS A 108 17.95 -4.06 8.96
CA LYS A 108 17.07 -4.99 9.69
C LYS A 108 15.60 -4.59 9.52
N GLU A 109 15.33 -3.29 9.52
CA GLU A 109 14.00 -2.69 9.35
C GLU A 109 13.36 -3.12 8.03
N ASP A 110 14.14 -3.24 6.95
CA ASP A 110 13.64 -3.64 5.63
C ASP A 110 13.01 -5.03 5.61
N VAL A 111 13.31 -5.88 6.60
CA VAL A 111 12.63 -7.16 6.81
C VAL A 111 11.12 -6.98 7.06
N ILE A 112 10.74 -5.88 7.72
CA ILE A 112 9.34 -5.48 7.95
C ILE A 112 8.84 -4.61 6.79
N LEU A 113 9.65 -3.66 6.33
CA LEU A 113 9.19 -2.63 5.38
C LEU A 113 8.94 -3.18 3.97
N GLU A 114 9.77 -4.09 3.45
CA GLU A 114 9.63 -4.62 2.09
C GLU A 114 8.29 -5.34 1.85
N PRO A 115 7.82 -6.25 2.74
CA PRO A 115 6.47 -6.81 2.63
C PRO A 115 5.35 -5.77 2.61
N LEU A 116 5.47 -4.70 3.41
CA LEU A 116 4.49 -3.62 3.45
C LEU A 116 4.54 -2.78 2.16
N ARG A 117 5.73 -2.49 1.62
CA ARG A 117 5.89 -1.80 0.32
C ARG A 117 5.22 -2.59 -0.80
N ALA A 118 5.39 -3.91 -0.83
CA ALA A 118 4.75 -4.78 -1.81
C ALA A 118 3.21 -4.65 -1.75
N MET A 119 2.63 -4.69 -0.55
CA MET A 119 1.18 -4.49 -0.39
C MET A 119 0.72 -3.08 -0.77
N HIS A 120 1.50 -2.03 -0.50
CA HIS A 120 1.17 -0.67 -0.94
C HIS A 120 1.21 -0.50 -2.46
N VAL A 121 2.07 -1.25 -3.17
CA VAL A 121 2.06 -1.28 -4.64
C VAL A 121 0.74 -1.87 -5.14
N VAL A 122 0.33 -3.02 -4.62
CA VAL A 122 -0.95 -3.65 -4.98
C VAL A 122 -2.12 -2.74 -4.63
N PHE A 123 -2.11 -2.13 -3.45
CA PHE A 123 -3.15 -1.18 -3.02
C PHE A 123 -3.32 -0.02 -4.00
N ARG A 124 -2.24 0.63 -4.43
CA ARG A 124 -2.32 1.74 -5.39
C ARG A 124 -2.80 1.30 -6.77
N GLN A 125 -2.44 0.10 -7.21
CA GLN A 125 -2.94 -0.47 -8.47
C GLN A 125 -4.46 -0.72 -8.39
N GLU A 126 -4.95 -1.25 -7.28
CA GLU A 126 -6.40 -1.43 -7.05
C GLU A 126 -7.13 -0.09 -6.92
N LEU A 127 -6.53 0.90 -6.26
CA LEU A 127 -7.11 2.24 -6.11
C LEU A 127 -7.28 2.93 -7.47
N ALA A 128 -6.28 2.84 -8.35
CA ALA A 128 -6.32 3.42 -9.68
C ALA A 128 -7.43 2.84 -10.57
N ARG A 129 -7.93 1.64 -10.24
CA ARG A 129 -9.05 0.98 -10.94
C ARG A 129 -10.42 1.37 -10.37
N ARG A 130 -10.49 2.13 -9.27
CA ARG A 130 -11.77 2.52 -8.65
C ARG A 130 -12.48 3.58 -9.49
N PRO A 131 -13.82 3.51 -9.62
CA PRO A 131 -14.59 4.57 -10.25
C PRO A 131 -14.48 5.92 -9.52
N VAL A 132 -14.38 7.03 -10.26
CA VAL A 132 -14.25 8.37 -9.67
C VAL A 132 -15.52 8.83 -8.95
N ASN A 133 -16.69 8.31 -9.37
CA ASN A 133 -18.00 8.65 -8.81
C ASN A 133 -18.31 7.93 -7.49
N GLU A 134 -17.45 7.03 -7.03
CA GLU A 134 -17.59 6.39 -5.73
C GLU A 134 -17.21 7.35 -4.59
N ALA A 135 -17.80 7.22 -3.40
CA ALA A 135 -17.38 8.01 -2.25
C ALA A 135 -15.92 7.64 -1.83
N PRO A 136 -15.01 8.61 -1.58
CA PRO A 136 -13.60 8.34 -1.31
C PRO A 136 -13.33 7.29 -0.22
N LEU A 137 -14.05 7.36 0.90
CA LEU A 137 -13.92 6.38 1.99
C LEU A 137 -14.35 4.98 1.55
N GLN A 138 -15.42 4.88 0.75
CA GLN A 138 -15.89 3.60 0.20
C GLN A 138 -14.88 3.02 -0.79
N SER A 139 -14.25 3.87 -1.62
CA SER A 139 -13.16 3.46 -2.51
C SER A 139 -11.98 2.90 -1.72
N LEU A 140 -11.54 3.57 -0.65
CA LEU A 140 -10.42 3.08 0.18
C LEU A 140 -10.74 1.73 0.85
N ARG A 141 -11.94 1.57 1.43
CA ARG A 141 -12.40 0.31 2.03
C ARG A 141 -12.35 -0.85 1.03
N ARG A 142 -13.00 -0.68 -0.12
CA ARG A 142 -13.02 -1.71 -1.18
C ARG A 142 -11.63 -1.99 -1.75
N THR A 143 -10.75 -1.00 -1.77
CA THR A 143 -9.36 -1.15 -2.22
C THR A 143 -8.58 -2.05 -1.27
N VAL A 144 -8.73 -1.92 0.06
CA VAL A 144 -8.08 -2.82 1.02
C VAL A 144 -8.48 -4.27 0.78
N SER A 145 -9.79 -4.53 0.70
CA SER A 145 -10.34 -5.85 0.41
C SER A 145 -9.83 -6.43 -0.91
N SER A 146 -9.81 -5.60 -1.97
CA SER A 146 -9.35 -6.04 -3.30
C SER A 146 -7.86 -6.33 -3.30
N ALA A 147 -7.04 -5.47 -2.67
CA ALA A 147 -5.61 -5.65 -2.55
C ALA A 147 -5.24 -6.90 -1.76
N LEU A 148 -5.95 -7.19 -0.66
CA LEU A 148 -5.75 -8.44 0.10
C LEU A 148 -6.09 -9.67 -0.73
N ARG A 149 -7.06 -9.60 -1.64
CA ARG A 149 -7.41 -10.73 -2.52
C ARG A 149 -6.45 -10.87 -3.71
N SER A 150 -6.09 -9.77 -4.37
CA SER A 150 -5.30 -9.76 -5.60
C SER A 150 -3.79 -9.87 -5.36
N ALA A 151 -3.31 -9.58 -4.15
CA ALA A 151 -1.89 -9.73 -3.81
C ALA A 151 -1.42 -11.18 -4.02
N PRO A 152 -0.21 -11.39 -4.57
CA PRO A 152 0.41 -12.71 -4.64
C PRO A 152 0.40 -13.39 -3.27
N PRO A 153 0.06 -14.70 -3.17
CA PRO A 153 -0.06 -15.38 -1.88
C PRO A 153 1.17 -15.22 -0.98
N ARG A 154 2.37 -15.24 -1.59
CA ARG A 154 3.66 -15.04 -0.90
C ARG A 154 3.77 -13.64 -0.29
N ASP A 155 3.48 -12.58 -1.05
CA ASP A 155 3.57 -11.19 -0.57
C ASP A 155 2.57 -10.95 0.55
N ARG A 156 1.34 -11.46 0.38
CA ARG A 156 0.30 -11.39 1.40
C ARG A 156 0.72 -12.08 2.69
N GLN A 157 1.30 -13.29 2.62
CA GLN A 157 1.76 -14.00 3.81
C GLN A 157 2.87 -13.26 4.55
N LEU A 158 3.84 -12.69 3.84
CA LEU A 158 4.90 -11.90 4.46
C LEU A 158 4.36 -10.62 5.09
N ALA A 159 3.44 -9.93 4.43
CA ALA A 159 2.81 -8.74 4.99
C ALA A 159 2.00 -9.05 6.26
N LEU A 160 1.27 -10.17 6.30
CA LEU A 160 0.56 -10.60 7.51
C LEU A 160 1.53 -10.88 8.68
N ARG A 161 2.70 -11.48 8.40
CA ARG A 161 3.74 -11.66 9.43
C ARG A 161 4.31 -10.32 9.88
N ALA A 162 4.63 -9.41 8.96
CA ALA A 162 5.11 -8.06 9.28
C ALA A 162 4.11 -7.28 10.15
N LEU A 163 2.82 -7.29 9.80
CA LEU A 163 1.76 -6.68 10.61
C LEU A 163 1.67 -7.30 12.00
N ARG A 164 1.90 -8.62 12.12
CA ARG A 164 1.91 -9.30 13.43
C ARG A 164 3.12 -8.89 14.28
N VAL A 165 4.29 -8.69 13.67
CA VAL A 165 5.48 -8.14 14.35
C VAL A 165 5.19 -6.72 14.86
N MET A 166 4.73 -5.81 13.99
CA MET A 166 4.37 -4.43 14.38
C MET A 166 3.28 -4.35 15.45
N GLY A 167 2.40 -5.34 15.47
CA GLY A 167 1.33 -5.43 16.45
C GLY A 167 1.79 -5.89 17.83
N ARG A 168 2.91 -6.61 17.92
CA ARG A 168 3.49 -7.15 19.17
C ARG A 168 4.66 -6.32 19.70
N ASP A 169 5.33 -5.58 18.84
CA ASP A 169 6.55 -4.84 19.15
C ASP A 169 6.40 -3.35 18.81
N GLU A 170 6.69 -2.48 19.78
CA GLU A 170 6.54 -1.03 19.64
C GLU A 170 7.59 -0.43 18.70
N THR A 171 8.83 -0.87 18.79
CA THR A 171 9.95 -0.39 17.96
C THR A 171 9.71 -0.73 16.48
N ALA A 172 9.27 -1.96 16.18
CA ALA A 172 8.86 -2.37 14.85
C ALA A 172 7.71 -1.52 14.28
N ARG A 173 6.77 -1.11 15.15
CA ARG A 173 5.69 -0.20 14.77
C ARG A 173 6.22 1.18 14.45
N TRP A 174 7.11 1.72 15.29
CA TRP A 174 7.72 3.04 15.10
C TRP A 174 8.51 3.12 13.79
N VAL A 175 9.35 2.12 13.51
CA VAL A 175 10.11 1.96 12.25
C VAL A 175 9.22 2.06 11.01
N SER A 176 7.99 1.56 11.10
CA SER A 176 7.02 1.55 9.99
C SER A 176 6.30 2.89 9.79
N THR A 177 6.41 3.83 10.74
CA THR A 177 5.65 5.10 10.74
C THR A 177 6.02 5.97 9.55
N ARG A 178 7.32 6.10 9.22
CA ARG A 178 7.76 6.90 8.07
C ARG A 178 7.17 6.35 6.77
N LEU A 179 7.20 5.03 6.60
CA LEU A 179 6.58 4.38 5.45
C LEU A 179 5.07 4.67 5.41
N ALA A 180 4.35 4.54 6.53
CA ALA A 180 2.92 4.83 6.57
C ALA A 180 2.60 6.27 6.13
N LEU A 181 3.34 7.27 6.64
CA LEU A 181 3.17 8.67 6.27
C LEU A 181 3.44 8.93 4.78
N GLU A 182 4.53 8.36 4.23
CA GLU A 182 4.83 8.44 2.80
C GLU A 182 3.70 7.87 1.94
N GLN A 183 3.09 6.75 2.37
CA GLN A 183 2.03 6.11 1.61
C GLN A 183 0.70 6.85 1.74
N HIS A 184 0.38 7.42 2.90
CA HIS A 184 -0.78 8.31 3.03
C HIS A 184 -0.69 9.49 2.06
N GLY A 185 0.48 10.14 1.97
CA GLY A 185 0.71 11.22 1.01
C GLY A 185 0.52 10.79 -0.44
N ARG A 186 1.03 9.62 -0.83
CA ARG A 186 0.85 9.05 -2.18
C ARG A 186 -0.61 8.72 -2.51
N VAL A 187 -1.36 8.20 -1.54
CA VAL A 187 -2.78 7.90 -1.70
C VAL A 187 -3.59 9.19 -1.77
N ALA A 188 -3.26 10.19 -0.96
CA ALA A 188 -3.91 11.50 -0.98
C ALA A 188 -3.73 12.17 -2.35
N GLU A 189 -2.51 12.11 -2.90
CA GLU A 189 -2.24 12.63 -4.24
C GLU A 189 -3.03 11.87 -5.32
N ALA A 190 -3.08 10.54 -5.26
CA ALA A 190 -3.87 9.75 -6.21
C ALA A 190 -5.36 10.16 -6.19
N ILE A 191 -5.94 10.36 -5.00
CA ILE A 191 -7.33 10.82 -4.84
C ILE A 191 -7.50 12.24 -5.40
N ARG A 192 -6.53 13.13 -5.14
CA ARG A 192 -6.53 14.51 -5.64
C ARG A 192 -6.53 14.54 -7.16
N THR A 193 -5.56 13.86 -7.79
CA THR A 193 -5.43 13.82 -9.26
C THR A 193 -6.68 13.22 -9.90
N GLN A 194 -7.16 12.08 -9.39
CA GLN A 194 -8.32 11.39 -9.96
C GLN A 194 -9.59 12.25 -9.97
N ARG A 195 -9.71 13.17 -9.00
CA ARG A 195 -10.91 14.00 -8.80
C ARG A 195 -10.73 15.45 -9.25
N GLY A 196 -9.55 15.83 -9.75
CA GLY A 196 -9.26 17.21 -10.14
C GLY A 196 -9.39 18.21 -8.98
N LEU A 197 -9.02 17.80 -7.76
CA LEU A 197 -9.08 18.68 -6.59
C LEU A 197 -7.91 19.68 -6.58
N PRO A 198 -8.10 20.89 -6.01
CA PRO A 198 -7.02 21.85 -5.80
C PRO A 198 -5.84 21.27 -5.01
N ALA A 199 -4.63 21.79 -5.27
CA ALA A 199 -3.40 21.34 -4.62
C ALA A 199 -3.43 21.53 -3.09
N ASP A 200 -4.07 22.59 -2.63
CA ASP A 200 -4.21 23.00 -1.23
C ASP A 200 -5.44 22.38 -0.53
N ASP A 201 -6.22 21.54 -1.23
CA ASP A 201 -7.37 20.86 -0.62
C ASP A 201 -6.89 19.91 0.49
N PRO A 202 -7.31 20.12 1.76
CA PRO A 202 -6.85 19.31 2.89
C PRO A 202 -7.58 17.96 2.97
N ARG A 203 -8.73 17.80 2.29
CA ARG A 203 -9.63 16.64 2.47
C ARG A 203 -8.96 15.30 2.12
N PRO A 204 -8.18 15.15 1.03
CA PRO A 204 -7.49 13.89 0.74
C PRO A 204 -6.46 13.51 1.82
N GLY A 205 -5.75 14.50 2.38
CA GLY A 205 -4.79 14.28 3.46
C GLY A 205 -5.47 13.83 4.76
N LEU A 206 -6.54 14.53 5.16
CA LEU A 206 -7.33 14.18 6.35
C LEU A 206 -7.95 12.78 6.23
N LEU A 207 -8.55 12.47 5.08
CA LEU A 207 -9.16 11.17 4.81
C LEU A 207 -8.13 10.04 4.91
N THR A 208 -6.98 10.19 4.24
CA THR A 208 -5.95 9.14 4.22
C THR A 208 -5.26 8.98 5.56
N GLY A 209 -5.05 10.07 6.30
CA GLY A 209 -4.56 10.02 7.69
C GLY A 209 -5.53 9.28 8.61
N ALA A 210 -6.83 9.63 8.59
CA ALA A 210 -7.84 8.98 9.41
C ALA A 210 -8.01 7.48 9.03
N PHE A 211 -8.06 7.18 7.74
CA PHE A 211 -8.15 5.81 7.23
C PHE A 211 -6.91 4.98 7.58
N GLY A 212 -5.72 5.58 7.49
CA GLY A 212 -4.45 4.99 7.90
C GLY A 212 -4.42 4.64 9.37
N SER A 213 -4.87 5.56 10.24
CA SER A 213 -5.00 5.32 11.67
C SER A 213 -5.97 4.18 11.99
N ALA A 214 -7.13 4.13 11.33
CA ALA A 214 -8.06 3.00 11.47
C ALA A 214 -7.44 1.68 11.02
N THR A 215 -6.67 1.68 9.93
CA THR A 215 -5.95 0.50 9.43
C THR A 215 -4.91 0.01 10.43
N LEU A 216 -4.13 0.92 11.01
CA LEU A 216 -3.12 0.59 12.03
C LEU A 216 -3.76 -0.02 13.29
N GLN A 217 -4.85 0.57 13.78
CA GLN A 217 -5.60 0.05 14.93
C GLN A 217 -6.21 -1.33 14.63
N ALA A 218 -6.78 -1.51 13.44
CA ALA A 218 -7.31 -2.79 12.99
C ALA A 218 -6.21 -3.86 12.94
N ALA A 219 -5.04 -3.54 12.39
CA ALA A 219 -3.88 -4.44 12.33
C ALA A 219 -3.37 -4.80 13.74
N SER A 220 -3.28 -3.84 14.65
CA SER A 220 -2.90 -4.07 16.05
C SER A 220 -3.91 -4.92 16.82
N ARG A 221 -5.22 -4.74 16.57
CA ARG A 221 -6.25 -5.63 17.14
C ARG A 221 -6.14 -7.04 16.56
N TRP A 222 -5.99 -7.15 15.25
CA TRP A 222 -5.86 -8.43 14.56
C TRP A 222 -4.61 -9.21 14.98
N SER A 223 -3.47 -8.55 15.19
CA SER A 223 -2.20 -9.21 15.53
C SER A 223 -2.22 -9.93 16.88
N ARG A 224 -3.11 -9.52 17.79
CA ARG A 224 -3.32 -10.14 19.10
C ARG A 224 -4.00 -11.51 19.00
N ASP A 225 -4.74 -11.77 17.92
CA ASP A 225 -5.33 -13.08 17.65
C ASP A 225 -4.25 -14.02 17.07
N PRO A 226 -3.86 -15.11 17.76
CA PRO A 226 -2.87 -16.05 17.25
C PRO A 226 -3.34 -16.79 15.99
N ASN A 227 -4.66 -16.96 15.82
CA ASN A 227 -5.29 -17.63 14.69
C ASN A 227 -5.72 -16.65 13.58
N GLY A 228 -5.27 -15.39 13.67
CA GLY A 228 -5.61 -14.35 12.71
C GLY A 228 -5.18 -14.73 11.28
N THR A 229 -6.13 -14.67 10.35
CA THR A 229 -5.96 -14.94 8.91
C THR A 229 -6.15 -13.65 8.09
N ALA A 230 -5.89 -13.69 6.78
CA ALA A 230 -6.22 -12.59 5.88
C ALA A 230 -7.72 -12.21 5.95
N ARG A 231 -8.60 -13.21 6.04
CA ARG A 231 -10.05 -13.00 6.13
C ARG A 231 -10.45 -12.35 7.45
N SER A 232 -9.84 -12.75 8.57
CA SER A 232 -10.11 -12.09 9.84
C SER A 232 -9.53 -10.68 9.90
N LEU A 233 -8.38 -10.41 9.25
CA LEU A 233 -7.84 -9.06 9.09
C LEU A 233 -8.81 -8.17 8.31
N GLU A 234 -9.33 -8.65 7.17
CA GLU A 234 -10.32 -7.93 6.37
C GLU A 234 -11.56 -7.60 7.19
N ARG A 235 -12.11 -8.58 7.94
CA ARG A 235 -13.26 -8.37 8.81
C ARG A 235 -12.99 -7.33 9.90
N VAL A 236 -11.84 -7.41 10.57
CA VAL A 236 -11.46 -6.45 11.62
C VAL A 236 -11.27 -5.06 11.01
N GLY A 237 -10.64 -4.96 9.84
CA GLY A 237 -10.49 -3.70 9.09
C GLY A 237 -11.83 -3.06 8.77
N GLU A 238 -12.76 -3.81 8.16
CA GLU A 238 -14.09 -3.30 7.82
C GLU A 238 -14.86 -2.80 9.04
N SER A 239 -14.76 -3.48 10.19
CA SER A 239 -15.34 -2.99 11.44
C SER A 239 -14.75 -1.65 11.89
N HIS A 240 -13.43 -1.42 11.75
CA HIS A 240 -12.82 -0.12 12.11
C HIS A 240 -13.18 0.98 11.10
N TYR A 241 -13.20 0.66 9.81
CA TYR A 241 -13.55 1.62 8.78
C TYR A 241 -15.00 2.07 8.86
N ALA A 242 -15.92 1.20 9.27
CA ALA A 242 -17.32 1.55 9.50
C ALA A 242 -17.49 2.58 10.62
N LEU A 243 -16.60 2.59 11.61
CA LEU A 243 -16.65 3.52 12.74
C LEU A 243 -16.09 4.90 12.42
N LEU A 244 -15.36 5.09 11.33
CA LEU A 244 -14.72 6.36 11.01
C LEU A 244 -15.72 7.52 10.95
N ASN A 245 -16.88 7.33 10.34
CA ASN A 245 -17.89 8.39 10.26
C ASN A 245 -18.50 8.73 11.63
N THR A 246 -18.72 7.72 12.48
CA THR A 246 -19.30 7.93 13.81
C THR A 246 -18.27 8.53 14.77
N ALA A 247 -17.04 8.02 14.77
CA ALA A 247 -15.95 8.50 15.62
C ALA A 247 -15.52 9.94 15.30
N LEU A 248 -15.63 10.37 14.04
CA LEU A 248 -15.38 11.75 13.63
C LEU A 248 -16.60 12.67 13.77
N GLY A 249 -17.78 12.10 14.05
CA GLY A 249 -18.99 12.84 14.36
C GLY A 249 -19.02 13.36 15.80
N ASN A 250 -19.98 14.25 16.10
CA ASN A 250 -20.05 14.96 17.38
C ASN A 250 -20.70 14.18 18.54
N ASP A 251 -21.07 12.90 18.37
CA ASP A 251 -21.76 12.15 19.41
C ASP A 251 -20.96 10.93 19.89
N TRP A 252 -20.28 11.14 21.02
CA TRP A 252 -19.56 10.12 21.79
C TRP A 252 -20.36 9.67 23.03
N SER A 253 -21.60 10.14 23.20
CA SER A 253 -22.43 9.86 24.38
C SER A 253 -23.05 8.46 24.32
N THR A 254 -23.07 7.83 23.14
CA THR A 254 -23.53 6.44 22.98
C THR A 254 -22.37 5.46 23.17
N PRO A 255 -22.44 4.50 24.13
CA PRO A 255 -21.39 3.51 24.35
C PRO A 255 -21.14 2.62 23.12
N PHE A 256 -19.87 2.38 22.79
CA PHE A 256 -19.46 1.47 21.71
C PHE A 256 -19.86 0.01 22.03
N SER A 257 -20.68 -0.61 21.16
CA SER A 257 -21.02 -2.04 21.24
C SER A 257 -20.12 -2.87 20.33
N THR A 258 -19.59 -3.99 20.84
CA THR A 258 -18.71 -4.92 20.11
C THR A 258 -19.48 -5.94 19.26
N GLU A 259 -20.77 -6.08 19.49
CA GLU A 259 -21.71 -6.82 18.67
C GLU A 259 -22.11 -5.93 17.48
N GLY A 260 -22.19 -6.50 16.26
CA GLY A 260 -22.36 -5.73 15.02
C GLY A 260 -23.57 -4.80 14.98
N PRO A 261 -23.74 -3.98 13.92
CA PRO A 261 -24.78 -2.96 13.88
C PRO A 261 -26.15 -3.57 14.18
N PRO A 262 -26.97 -2.94 15.05
CA PRO A 262 -28.31 -3.45 15.33
C PRO A 262 -29.08 -3.54 14.01
N GLY A 263 -29.64 -4.72 13.77
CA GLY A 263 -30.43 -5.01 12.58
C GLY A 263 -31.52 -3.97 12.38
N ALA A 264 -31.85 -3.72 11.12
CA ALA A 264 -32.94 -2.87 10.69
C ALA A 264 -34.28 -3.32 11.29
N GLU A 265 -34.60 -2.85 12.50
CA GLU A 265 -35.93 -2.99 13.04
C GLU A 265 -36.88 -2.04 12.32
N HIS A 266 -37.89 -2.66 11.72
CA HIS A 266 -38.94 -2.05 10.95
C HIS A 266 -39.56 -0.86 11.67
N GLN A 267 -39.63 0.27 10.97
CA GLN A 267 -40.61 1.32 11.25
C GLN A 267 -42.01 0.70 11.19
N ARG A 268 -42.58 0.35 12.35
CA ARG A 268 -44.01 0.08 12.46
C ARG A 268 -44.74 1.41 12.26
N LYS A 269 -45.42 1.54 11.12
CA LYS A 269 -46.42 2.60 10.89
C LYS A 269 -47.50 2.52 11.99
N PRO A 270 -47.97 3.65 12.53
CA PRO A 270 -49.09 3.65 13.47
C PRO A 270 -50.38 3.27 12.74
N ARG A 271 -51.22 2.43 13.37
CA ARG A 271 -52.58 2.12 12.90
C ARG A 271 -53.45 3.38 12.98
N PRO A 272 -54.38 3.60 12.03
CA PRO A 272 -55.35 4.67 12.14
C PRO A 272 -56.34 4.35 13.27
N SER A 273 -56.56 5.32 14.14
CA SER A 273 -57.61 5.34 15.16
C SER A 273 -58.99 5.32 14.50
N SER A 274 -59.85 4.41 14.96
CA SER A 274 -61.31 4.49 14.80
C SER A 274 -61.92 5.30 15.92
#